data_AF-A0A8S2TCQ6-F1
#
_entry.id   AF-A0A8S2TCQ6-F1
#
_cell.length_a   1.000
_cell.length_b   1.000
_cell.length_c   1.000
_cell.angle_alpha   90.00
_cell.angle_beta   90.00
_cell.angle_gamma   90.00
#
_symmetry.space_group_name_H-M   'P 1'
#
loop_
_entity.id
_entity.type
_entity.pdbx_description
1 polymer ?
#
loop_
_entity_poly.entity_id
_entity_poly.type
_entity_poly.pdbx_seq_one_letter_code
_entity_poly.pdbx_strand_id
1 'polypeptide(L)'
;LCRRLTLKDYLPSVMTRFTKLKMLFEAMKKFVSDDEIESEKLSKCVDCADSILKRMNYARLKKEQEALLKQIKSNLEIQIPNDDKSINLQNLHV
;
A
#
# COMPACT_ATOMS: atom_id res chain seq x y z
N LEU A 1 8.72 13.06 24.73
CA LEU A 1 7.76 14.17 24.49
C LEU A 1 7.03 13.92 23.16
N CYS A 2 5.73 13.61 23.16
CA CYS A 2 4.97 13.21 21.95
C CYS A 2 4.60 14.39 21.02
N ARG A 3 5.30 15.54 21.10
CA ARG A 3 5.08 16.73 20.24
C ARG A 3 3.59 17.14 20.07
N ARG A 4 2.77 17.02 21.12
CA ARG A 4 1.31 17.26 21.11
C ARG A 4 0.48 16.32 20.20
N LEU A 5 1.02 15.17 19.79
CA LEU A 5 0.31 14.13 19.05
C LEU A 5 -0.27 13.07 19.98
N THR A 6 -1.47 12.60 19.65
CA THR A 6 -2.16 11.49 20.31
C THR A 6 -1.90 10.17 19.59
N LEU A 7 -2.16 9.02 20.22
CA LEU A 7 -1.89 7.70 19.63
C LEU A 7 -2.58 7.51 18.27
N LYS A 8 -3.83 7.94 18.13
CA LYS A 8 -4.57 7.87 16.86
C LYS A 8 -3.92 8.65 15.73
N ASP A 9 -3.13 9.68 16.03
CA ASP A 9 -2.43 10.50 15.02
C ASP A 9 -1.17 9.77 14.50
N TYR A 10 -0.59 8.88 15.29
CA TYR A 10 0.56 8.07 14.89
C TYR A 10 0.18 6.88 14.01
N LEU A 11 -1.02 6.32 14.16
CA LEU A 11 -1.49 5.18 13.37
C LEU A 11 -1.43 5.42 11.84
N PRO A 12 -1.96 6.52 11.28
CA PRO A 12 -1.90 6.76 9.84
C PRO A 12 -0.51 7.24 9.36
N SER A 13 0.39 7.61 10.28
CA SER A 13 1.67 8.24 9.93
C SER A 13 2.55 7.39 9.01
N VAL A 14 2.46 6.06 9.12
CA VAL A 14 3.18 5.12 8.23
C VAL A 14 2.65 5.24 6.81
N MET A 15 1.33 5.23 6.62
CA MET A 15 0.70 5.40 5.31
C MET A 15 1.03 6.76 4.70
N THR A 16 0.96 7.83 5.52
CA THR A 16 1.34 9.18 5.11
C THR A 16 2.83 9.30 4.73
N ARG A 17 3.71 8.50 5.31
CA ARG A 17 5.12 8.50 4.94
C ARG A 17 5.31 7.97 3.52
N PHE A 18 4.67 6.86 3.17
CA PHE A 18 4.78 6.27 1.84
C PHE A 18 4.20 7.17 0.74
N THR A 19 3.10 7.88 1.00
CA THR A 19 2.55 8.84 0.04
C THR A 19 3.50 10.01 -0.23
N LYS A 20 4.30 10.41 0.77
CA LYS A 20 5.26 11.52 0.66
C LYS A 20 6.54 11.14 -0.07
N LEU A 21 6.99 9.87 0.00
CA LEU A 21 8.25 9.44 -0.62
C LEU A 21 8.30 9.72 -2.12
N LYS A 22 7.21 9.42 -2.83
CA LYS A 22 7.10 9.70 -4.27
C LYS A 22 7.33 11.18 -4.57
N MET A 23 6.61 12.07 -3.87
CA MET A 23 6.73 13.51 -4.05
C MET A 23 8.15 14.02 -3.75
N LEU A 24 8.81 13.45 -2.75
CA LEU A 24 10.18 13.81 -2.39
C LEU A 24 11.17 13.41 -3.49
N PHE A 25 11.07 12.20 -4.04
CA PHE A 25 11.95 11.77 -5.13
C PHE A 25 11.72 12.56 -6.41
N GLU A 26 10.46 12.87 -6.74
CA GLU A 26 10.12 13.77 -7.86
C GLU A 26 10.69 15.18 -7.66
N ALA A 27 10.65 15.70 -6.43
CA ALA A 27 11.24 16.99 -6.09
C ALA A 27 12.77 16.97 -6.20
N MET A 28 13.43 15.91 -5.72
CA MET A 28 14.89 15.74 -5.81
C MET A 28 15.37 15.68 -7.25
N LYS A 29 14.59 15.05 -8.16
CA LYS A 29 14.96 14.92 -9.58
C LYS A 29 15.17 16.26 -10.28
N LYS A 30 14.51 17.33 -9.80
CA LYS A 30 14.66 18.70 -10.32
C LYS A 30 16.05 19.29 -10.07
N PHE A 31 16.81 18.77 -9.10
CA PHE A 31 18.11 19.29 -8.69
C PHE A 31 19.29 18.49 -9.26
N VAL A 32 19.03 17.38 -9.96
CA VAL A 32 20.05 16.51 -10.54
C VAL A 32 19.84 16.31 -12.04
N SER A 33 19.25 17.31 -12.71
CA SER A 33 18.94 17.25 -14.15
C SER A 33 20.15 16.97 -15.03
N ASP A 34 21.32 17.40 -14.59
CA ASP A 34 22.56 17.37 -15.36
C ASP A 34 23.36 16.07 -15.12
N ASP A 35 22.94 15.25 -14.14
CA ASP A 35 23.49 13.92 -13.86
C ASP A 35 22.46 12.86 -14.30
N GLU A 36 22.63 12.35 -15.51
CA GLU A 36 21.73 11.35 -16.10
C GLU A 36 21.65 10.07 -15.25
N ILE A 37 22.76 9.64 -14.64
CA ILE A 37 22.81 8.42 -13.84
C ILE A 37 21.99 8.58 -12.56
N GLU A 38 22.16 9.70 -11.86
CA GLU A 38 21.42 9.98 -10.63
C GLU A 38 19.94 10.26 -10.91
N SER A 39 19.65 10.96 -12.02
CA SER A 39 18.29 11.18 -12.52
C SER A 39 17.56 9.87 -12.84
N GLU A 40 18.25 8.89 -13.44
CA GLU A 40 17.68 7.56 -13.71
C GLU A 40 17.40 6.78 -12.42
N LYS A 41 18.33 6.79 -11.46
CA LYS A 41 18.11 6.16 -10.14
C LYS A 41 16.92 6.75 -9.41
N LEU A 42 16.79 8.08 -9.39
CA LEU A 42 15.62 8.74 -8.80
C LEU A 42 14.33 8.36 -9.53
N SER A 43 14.36 8.17 -10.84
CA SER A 43 13.21 7.66 -11.61
C SER A 43 12.79 6.27 -11.11
N LYS A 44 13.75 5.35 -10.92
CA LYS A 44 13.50 4.01 -10.37
C LYS A 44 12.93 4.09 -8.93
N CYS A 45 13.41 5.02 -8.12
CA CYS A 45 12.87 5.26 -6.77
C CYS A 45 11.42 5.75 -6.80
N VAL A 46 11.07 6.65 -7.73
CA VAL A 46 9.69 7.12 -7.94
C VAL A 46 8.77 5.96 -8.30
N ASP A 47 9.18 5.13 -9.27
CA ASP A 47 8.40 3.97 -9.72
C ASP A 47 8.22 2.94 -8.60
N CYS A 48 9.28 2.70 -7.82
CA CYS A 48 9.23 1.82 -6.65
C CYS A 48 8.25 2.35 -5.58
N ALA A 49 8.32 3.65 -5.25
CA ALA A 49 7.43 4.27 -4.28
C ALA A 49 5.96 4.20 -4.74
N ASP A 50 5.70 4.40 -6.03
CA ASP A 50 4.36 4.30 -6.62
C ASP A 50 3.82 2.85 -6.56
N SER A 51 4.66 1.87 -6.89
CA SER A 51 4.33 0.44 -6.81
C SER A 51 3.98 0.00 -5.38
N ILE A 52 4.79 0.41 -4.40
CA ILE A 52 4.52 0.13 -2.98
C ILE A 52 3.18 0.75 -2.57
N LEU A 53 2.94 2.01 -2.92
CA LEU A 53 1.71 2.71 -2.54
C LEU A 53 0.47 2.06 -3.15
N LYS A 54 0.53 1.65 -4.43
CA LYS A 54 -0.54 0.89 -5.10
C LYS A 54 -0.82 -0.42 -4.37
N ARG A 55 0.22 -1.19 -4.04
CA ARG A 55 0.07 -2.48 -3.33
C ARG A 55 -0.53 -2.31 -1.94
N MET A 56 -0.10 -1.28 -1.19
CA MET A 56 -0.66 -0.97 0.13
C MET A 56 -2.13 -0.58 0.05
N ASN A 57 -2.50 0.27 -0.91
CA ASN A 57 -3.89 0.66 -1.12
C ASN A 57 -4.78 -0.52 -1.50
N TYR A 58 -4.30 -1.37 -2.41
CA TYR A 58 -5.01 -2.59 -2.78
C TYR A 58 -5.21 -3.52 -1.57
N ALA A 59 -4.17 -3.76 -0.78
CA ALA A 59 -4.25 -4.63 0.40
C ALA A 59 -5.23 -4.07 1.45
N ARG A 60 -5.22 -2.75 1.68
CA ARG A 60 -6.17 -2.08 2.57
C ARG A 60 -7.62 -2.30 2.11
N LEU A 61 -7.90 -2.00 0.84
CA LEU A 61 -9.24 -2.14 0.28
C LEU A 61 -9.71 -3.60 0.31
N LYS A 62 -8.83 -4.54 -0.08
CA LYS A 62 -9.12 -5.96 0.00
C LYS A 62 -9.48 -6.38 1.43
N LYS A 63 -8.77 -5.85 2.44
CA LYS A 63 -9.05 -6.19 3.83
C LYS A 63 -10.40 -5.66 4.32
N GLU A 64 -10.75 -4.44 3.91
CA GLU A 64 -12.07 -3.84 4.18
C GLU A 64 -13.19 -4.65 3.53
N GLN A 65 -12.99 -5.07 2.28
CA GLN A 65 -13.93 -5.93 1.55
C GLN A 65 -14.08 -7.31 2.21
N GLU A 66 -12.99 -7.96 2.61
CA GLU A 66 -13.02 -9.22 3.36
C GLU A 66 -13.81 -9.11 4.66
N ALA A 67 -13.61 -8.02 5.41
CA ALA A 67 -14.32 -7.79 6.67
C ALA A 67 -15.83 -7.59 6.43
N LEU A 68 -16.19 -6.80 5.42
CA LEU A 68 -17.59 -6.57 5.03
C LEU A 68 -18.25 -7.88 4.57
N LEU A 69 -17.58 -8.67 3.73
CA LEU A 69 -18.10 -9.96 3.26
C LEU A 69 -18.33 -10.93 4.43
N LYS A 70 -17.42 -10.97 5.42
CA LYS A 70 -17.61 -11.78 6.63
C LYS A 70 -18.82 -11.33 7.44
N GLN A 71 -19.01 -10.03 7.59
CA GLN A 71 -20.17 -9.47 8.28
C GLN A 71 -21.47 -9.83 7.55
N ILE A 72 -21.51 -9.69 6.22
CA ILE A 72 -22.68 -10.07 5.41
C ILE A 72 -22.97 -11.57 5.54
N LYS A 73 -21.94 -12.43 5.46
CA LYS A 73 -22.07 -13.89 5.64
C LYS A 73 -22.67 -14.22 7.02
N SER A 74 -22.19 -13.56 8.07
CA SER A 74 -22.70 -13.74 9.43
C SER A 74 -24.18 -13.32 9.56
N ASN A 75 -24.57 -12.21 8.93
CA ASN A 75 -25.93 -11.67 9.04
C ASN A 75 -26.97 -12.47 8.24
N LEU A 76 -26.55 -13.15 7.17
CA LEU A 76 -27.45 -13.95 6.32
C LEU A 76 -27.60 -15.40 6.81
N GLU A 77 -26.89 -15.82 7.88
CA GLU A 77 -26.81 -17.22 8.36
C GLU A 77 -26.38 -18.23 7.29
N ILE A 78 -25.76 -17.75 6.20
CA ILE A 78 -25.35 -18.58 5.07
C ILE A 78 -24.10 -19.38 5.47
N GLN A 79 -24.31 -20.65 5.86
CA GLN A 79 -23.26 -21.65 5.97
C GLN A 79 -22.95 -22.23 4.58
N ILE A 80 -22.21 -21.47 3.75
CA ILE A 80 -21.54 -22.07 2.59
C ILE A 80 -20.34 -22.88 3.13
N PRO A 81 -20.24 -24.20 2.85
CA PRO A 81 -19.08 -25.02 3.18
C PRO A 81 -17.81 -24.33 2.67
N ASN A 82 -16.78 -24.26 3.52
CA ASN A 82 -15.56 -23.51 3.22
C ASN A 82 -14.92 -23.95 1.90
N ASP A 83 -14.97 -23.10 0.88
CA ASP A 83 -14.09 -23.17 -0.29
C ASP A 83 -12.69 -22.68 0.10
N ASP A 84 -11.99 -23.45 0.95
CA ASP A 84 -10.55 -23.30 1.24
C ASP A 84 -9.65 -23.60 0.02
N LYS A 85 -10.20 -23.61 -1.20
CA LYS A 85 -9.48 -23.89 -2.46
C LYS A 85 -8.93 -22.65 -3.18
N SER A 86 -9.09 -21.44 -2.63
CA SER A 86 -8.56 -20.22 -3.25
C SER A 86 -7.06 -19.94 -2.95
N ILE A 87 -6.39 -20.79 -2.18
CA ILE A 87 -4.97 -20.62 -1.79
C ILE A 87 -3.98 -20.94 -2.94
N ASN A 88 -4.42 -21.52 -4.06
CA ASN A 88 -3.50 -21.99 -5.12
C ASN A 88 -3.42 -21.13 -6.41
N LEU A 89 -3.82 -19.86 -6.38
CA LEU A 89 -3.69 -18.97 -7.55
C LEU A 89 -2.55 -17.94 -7.46
N GLN A 90 -1.78 -17.91 -6.37
CA GLN A 90 -0.61 -17.01 -6.26
C GLN A 90 0.72 -17.66 -6.70
N ASN A 91 0.71 -18.92 -7.12
CA ASN A 91 1.91 -19.62 -7.61
C ASN A 91 1.98 -19.76 -9.14
N LEU A 92 1.18 -19.01 -9.91
CA LEU A 92 1.24 -19.00 -11.37
C LEU A 92 1.79 -17.67 -11.91
N HIS A 93 3.04 -17.37 -11.56
CA HIS A 93 3.93 -16.52 -12.35
C HIS A 93 5.37 -17.01 -12.12
N VAL A 94 5.76 -17.97 -12.93
CA VAL A 94 7.15 -18.18 -13.39
C VAL A 94 7.17 -17.73 -14.83
#